data_AF-A0A482W7M7-F1
#
_entry.id   AF-A0A482W7M7-F1
#
_cell.length_a   1.000
_cell.length_b   1.000
_cell.length_c   1.000
_cell.angle_alpha   90.00
_cell.angle_beta   90.00
_cell.angle_gamma   90.00
#
_symmetry.space_group_name_H-M   'P 1'
#
loop_
_entity.id
_entity.type
_entity.pdbx_description
1 polymer ?
#
loop_
_entity_poly.entity_id
_entity_poly.type
_entity_poly.pdbx_seq_one_letter_code
_entity_poly.pdbx_strand_id
1 'polypeptide(L)'
;HIQQLSSQQPTNAQTTATVQKLTRQKEMLEQVLNQKVQYSFNHNRENILTRLTRQVAALMQLRLALGDKFKETIQLLNQLQSNILDDELIRWKREQQLAGNGANFNSNLDTIQEWCESLAELIWLNRQQIKEVDRLRQKLSLDPPGVADLLPQLLADVTQLLSSLVTSTFIIEKQPPQVMKTNTRFTATVRLLVGGKLNVHMTPPQVKVTIISESQANVLLKNDKLAKNGECSGEILNNTGTMEYQQATRQLSVSFRNMQLKKIKRAEKKGTESVMDEKFSLLFQSQFSVGGGELMFQVWTLSLPVVVIVHGNQEPHAWATVTWDNAFSDAGRIPFSVPDKVSKKNRDTRKLF
;
A
#
# COMPACT_ATOMS: atom_id res chain seq x y z
N HIS A 1 -32.31 69.37 100.61
CA HIS A 1 -32.39 67.90 100.75
C HIS A 1 -32.41 67.30 99.35
N ILE A 2 -31.27 66.80 98.87
CA ILE A 2 -30.92 65.36 98.89
C ILE A 2 -32.01 64.59 98.10
N GLN A 3 -31.87 64.41 96.78
CA GLN A 3 -30.98 63.41 96.14
C GLN A 3 -31.43 61.99 96.50
N GLN A 4 -32.34 61.41 95.70
CA GLN A 4 -32.46 59.98 95.42
C GLN A 4 -33.72 59.73 94.58
N LEU A 5 -33.52 59.51 93.28
CA LEU A 5 -34.36 58.64 92.44
C LEU A 5 -33.44 58.11 91.34
N SER A 6 -32.41 57.39 91.79
CA SER A 6 -31.70 56.43 90.98
C SER A 6 -32.56 55.19 90.77
N SER A 7 -32.32 54.53 89.64
CA SER A 7 -32.67 53.14 89.31
C SER A 7 -34.12 52.84 88.95
N GLN A 8 -34.44 52.93 87.65
CA GLN A 8 -35.04 51.81 86.92
C GLN A 8 -34.48 51.76 85.48
N GLN A 9 -33.36 51.06 85.31
CA GLN A 9 -33.05 50.35 84.06
C GLN A 9 -33.03 48.86 84.38
N PRO A 10 -34.12 48.10 84.21
CA PRO A 10 -34.00 46.71 83.87
C PRO A 10 -33.81 46.58 82.35
N THR A 11 -33.42 45.40 81.86
CA THR A 11 -33.53 44.97 80.45
C THR A 11 -32.44 45.32 79.41
N ASN A 12 -31.21 45.69 79.77
CA ASN A 12 -30.11 45.71 78.78
C ASN A 12 -29.25 44.44 78.79
N ALA A 13 -28.95 43.88 79.97
CA ALA A 13 -28.08 42.71 80.12
C ALA A 13 -28.73 41.37 79.68
N GLN A 14 -30.02 41.17 79.95
CA GLN A 14 -30.75 39.96 79.52
C GLN A 14 -30.96 39.94 78.00
N THR A 15 -31.23 41.10 77.39
CA THR A 15 -31.41 41.25 75.95
C THR A 15 -30.09 41.04 75.20
N THR A 16 -28.98 41.58 75.70
CA THR A 16 -27.63 41.32 75.13
C THR A 16 -27.19 39.87 75.29
N ALA A 17 -27.47 39.23 76.44
CA ALA A 17 -27.16 37.81 76.63
C ALA A 17 -27.97 36.90 75.70
N THR A 18 -29.24 37.23 75.45
CA THR A 18 -30.12 36.49 74.52
C THR A 18 -29.65 36.68 73.07
N VAL A 19 -29.27 37.90 72.69
CA VAL A 19 -28.71 38.20 71.37
C VAL A 19 -27.38 37.47 71.16
N GLN A 20 -26.45 37.48 72.12
CA GLN A 20 -25.19 36.70 72.02
C GLN A 20 -25.43 35.20 71.89
N LYS A 21 -26.44 34.66 72.57
CA LYS A 21 -26.80 33.25 72.49
C LYS A 21 -27.36 32.89 71.12
N LEU A 22 -28.21 33.75 70.54
CA LEU A 22 -28.73 33.60 69.18
C LEU A 22 -27.63 33.76 68.12
N THR A 23 -26.67 34.68 68.31
CA THR A 23 -25.53 34.85 67.40
C THR A 23 -24.63 33.61 67.39
N ARG A 24 -24.30 33.05 68.56
CA ARG A 24 -23.56 31.78 68.66
C ARG A 24 -24.31 30.61 68.03
N GLN A 25 -25.63 30.56 68.20
CA GLN A 25 -26.46 29.52 67.61
C GLN A 25 -26.51 29.64 66.08
N LYS A 26 -26.57 30.88 65.55
CA LYS A 26 -26.48 31.18 64.12
C LYS A 26 -25.10 30.79 63.56
N GLU A 27 -24.01 31.16 64.22
CA GLU A 27 -22.64 30.78 63.81
C GLU A 27 -22.46 29.26 63.79
N MET A 28 -23.00 28.55 64.77
CA MET A 28 -22.94 27.08 64.84
C MET A 28 -23.75 26.43 63.71
N LEU A 29 -24.95 26.96 63.40
CA LEU A 29 -25.77 26.53 62.26
C LEU A 29 -25.08 26.80 60.92
N GLU A 30 -24.46 27.97 60.75
CA GLU A 30 -23.67 28.31 59.56
C GLU A 30 -22.46 27.39 59.39
N GLN A 31 -21.78 27.03 60.48
CA GLN A 31 -20.69 26.06 60.47
C GLN A 31 -21.15 24.67 60.00
N VAL A 32 -22.26 24.17 60.58
CA VAL A 32 -22.82 22.87 60.22
C VAL A 32 -23.29 22.85 58.76
N LEU A 33 -23.90 23.95 58.30
CA LEU A 33 -24.34 24.08 56.91
C LEU A 33 -23.15 24.08 55.94
N ASN A 34 -22.10 24.87 56.23
CA ASN A 34 -20.88 24.89 55.42
C ASN A 34 -20.19 23.52 55.38
N GLN A 35 -20.14 22.81 56.51
CA GLN A 35 -19.55 21.48 56.58
C GLN A 35 -20.34 20.46 55.75
N LYS A 36 -21.69 20.53 55.76
CA LYS A 36 -22.55 19.72 54.88
C LYS A 36 -22.36 20.05 53.40
N VAL A 37 -22.30 21.33 53.04
CA VAL A 37 -22.07 21.76 51.66
C VAL A 37 -20.72 21.26 51.17
N GLN A 38 -19.67 21.40 51.97
CA GLN A 38 -18.32 20.98 51.62
C GLN A 38 -18.17 19.46 51.54
N TYR A 39 -18.83 18.71 52.43
CA TYR A 39 -18.93 17.26 52.34
C TYR A 39 -19.66 16.83 51.06
N SER A 40 -20.82 17.44 50.75
CA SER A 40 -21.59 17.12 49.55
C SER A 40 -20.81 17.44 48.27
N PHE A 41 -20.07 18.56 48.25
CA PHE A 41 -19.22 18.98 47.13
C PHE A 41 -18.06 18.00 46.93
N ASN A 42 -17.33 17.65 48.01
CA ASN A 42 -16.23 16.70 47.95
C ASN A 42 -16.69 15.31 47.52
N HIS A 43 -17.81 14.83 48.07
CA HIS A 43 -18.40 13.54 47.71
C HIS A 43 -18.83 13.52 46.24
N ASN A 44 -19.48 14.58 45.75
CA ASN A 44 -19.88 14.68 44.35
C ASN A 44 -18.65 14.77 43.42
N ARG A 45 -17.61 15.52 43.82
CA ARG A 45 -16.33 15.60 43.11
C ARG A 45 -15.66 14.23 43.01
N GLU A 46 -15.60 13.48 44.11
CA GLU A 46 -15.00 12.15 44.16
C GLU A 46 -15.78 11.12 43.32
N ASN A 47 -17.11 11.19 43.34
CA ASN A 47 -17.97 10.38 42.46
C ASN A 47 -17.73 10.69 40.98
N ILE A 48 -17.60 11.97 40.60
CA ILE A 48 -17.29 12.40 39.23
C ILE A 48 -15.90 11.91 38.83
N LEU A 49 -14.88 12.11 39.68
CA LEU A 49 -13.51 11.65 39.41
C LEU A 49 -13.47 10.14 39.22
N THR A 50 -14.12 9.37 40.10
CA THR A 50 -14.17 7.91 39.99
C THR A 50 -14.84 7.46 38.69
N ARG A 51 -15.93 8.13 38.28
CA ARG A 51 -16.58 7.86 36.99
C ARG A 51 -15.66 8.18 35.80
N LEU A 52 -14.98 9.32 35.82
CA LEU A 52 -14.04 9.73 34.78
C LEU A 52 -12.85 8.76 34.68
N THR A 53 -12.23 8.39 35.80
CA THR A 53 -11.14 7.42 35.84
C THR A 53 -11.57 6.06 35.28
N ARG A 54 -12.78 5.60 35.63
CA ARG A 54 -13.34 4.35 35.07
C ARG A 54 -13.56 4.44 33.56
N GLN A 55 -14.06 5.56 33.06
CA GLN A 55 -14.25 5.78 31.62
C GLN A 55 -12.92 5.85 30.86
N VAL A 56 -11.92 6.54 31.40
CA VAL A 56 -10.57 6.60 30.83
C VAL A 56 -9.94 5.21 30.77
N ALA A 57 -10.03 4.43 31.83
CA ALA A 57 -9.50 3.06 31.86
C ALA A 57 -10.19 2.15 30.83
N ALA A 58 -11.52 2.23 30.70
CA ALA A 58 -12.27 1.47 29.70
C ALA A 58 -11.88 1.86 28.27
N LEU A 59 -11.70 3.16 28.00
CA LEU A 59 -11.26 3.65 26.70
C LEU A 59 -9.84 3.19 26.36
N MET A 60 -8.93 3.20 27.34
CA MET A 60 -7.57 2.68 27.16
C MET A 60 -7.57 1.19 26.82
N GLN A 61 -8.40 0.39 27.50
CA GLN A 61 -8.55 -1.04 27.19
C GLN A 61 -9.08 -1.28 25.77
N LEU A 62 -10.11 -0.54 25.35
CA LEU A 62 -10.62 -0.61 23.98
C LEU A 62 -9.56 -0.23 22.95
N ARG A 63 -8.72 0.79 23.23
CA ARG A 63 -7.64 1.22 22.34
C ARG A 63 -6.57 0.14 22.17
N LEU A 64 -6.17 -0.53 23.26
CA LEU A 64 -5.20 -1.63 23.20
C LEU A 64 -5.77 -2.82 22.41
N ALA A 65 -7.00 -3.24 22.74
CA ALA A 65 -7.67 -4.33 22.03
C ALA A 65 -7.84 -4.05 20.53
N LEU A 66 -8.13 -2.78 20.16
CA LEU A 66 -8.22 -2.37 18.77
C LEU A 66 -6.86 -2.42 18.06
N GLY A 67 -5.78 -2.00 18.73
CA GLY A 67 -4.41 -2.13 18.21
C GLY A 67 -4.03 -3.57 17.92
N ASP A 68 -4.34 -4.49 18.84
CA ASP A 68 -4.12 -5.93 18.65
C ASP A 68 -4.95 -6.49 17.49
N LYS A 69 -6.20 -6.04 17.33
CA LYS A 69 -7.05 -6.44 16.20
C LYS A 69 -6.55 -5.94 14.86
N PHE A 70 -6.01 -4.71 14.79
CA PHE A 70 -5.35 -4.24 13.57
C PHE A 70 -4.13 -5.09 13.25
N LYS A 71 -3.29 -5.41 14.25
CA LYS A 71 -2.12 -6.26 14.05
C LYS A 71 -2.50 -7.63 13.48
N GLU A 72 -3.50 -8.29 14.08
CA GLU A 72 -4.04 -9.57 13.59
C GLU A 72 -4.56 -9.45 12.15
N THR A 73 -5.34 -8.39 11.86
CA THR A 73 -5.91 -8.16 10.53
C THR A 73 -4.82 -7.93 9.49
N ILE A 74 -3.79 -7.15 9.81
CA ILE A 74 -2.64 -6.90 8.91
C ILE A 74 -1.88 -8.19 8.61
N GLN A 75 -1.70 -9.07 9.61
CA GLN A 75 -1.07 -10.37 9.41
C GLN A 75 -1.87 -11.25 8.45
N LEU A 76 -3.20 -11.30 8.61
CA LEU A 76 -4.08 -12.04 7.72
C LEU A 76 -4.09 -11.46 6.30
N LEU A 77 -4.11 -10.12 6.18
CA LEU A 77 -4.01 -9.44 4.89
C LEU A 77 -2.68 -9.74 4.19
N ASN A 78 -1.57 -9.78 4.93
CA ASN A 78 -0.27 -10.12 4.37
C ASN A 78 -0.22 -11.57 3.86
N GLN A 79 -0.78 -12.52 4.62
CA GLN A 79 -0.88 -13.92 4.17
C GLN A 79 -1.72 -14.05 2.90
N LEU A 80 -2.89 -13.38 2.87
CA LEU A 80 -3.76 -13.38 1.70
C LEU A 80 -3.07 -12.74 0.49
N GLN A 81 -2.34 -11.64 0.71
CA GLN A 81 -1.56 -10.97 -0.32
C GLN A 81 -0.47 -11.87 -0.90
N SER A 82 0.27 -12.60 -0.07
CA SER A 82 1.26 -13.56 -0.56
C SER A 82 0.62 -14.68 -1.38
N ASN A 83 -0.49 -15.26 -0.94
CA ASN A 83 -1.17 -16.29 -1.72
C ASN A 83 -1.63 -15.77 -3.10
N ILE A 84 -2.17 -14.55 -3.16
CA ILE A 84 -2.65 -13.98 -4.43
C ILE A 84 -1.48 -13.57 -5.34
N LEU A 85 -0.46 -12.89 -4.79
CA LEU A 85 0.62 -12.31 -5.58
C LEU A 85 1.75 -13.28 -5.86
N ASP A 86 2.18 -14.06 -4.86
CA ASP A 86 3.35 -14.92 -4.95
C ASP A 86 3.00 -16.31 -5.49
N ASP A 87 1.76 -16.78 -5.33
CA ASP A 87 1.33 -18.06 -5.90
C ASP A 87 0.53 -17.85 -7.20
N GLU A 88 -0.68 -17.28 -7.11
CA GLU A 88 -1.62 -17.24 -8.24
C GLU A 88 -1.14 -16.30 -9.37
N LEU A 89 -0.67 -15.09 -9.04
CA LEU A 89 -0.19 -14.16 -10.05
C LEU A 89 1.15 -14.61 -10.67
N ILE A 90 2.07 -15.19 -9.89
CA ILE A 90 3.31 -15.77 -10.44
C ILE A 90 2.98 -16.96 -11.33
N ARG A 91 2.06 -17.83 -10.92
CA ARG A 91 1.57 -18.94 -11.74
C ARG A 91 0.98 -18.44 -13.05
N TRP A 92 0.12 -17.43 -13.03
CA TRP A 92 -0.44 -16.83 -14.24
C TRP A 92 0.66 -16.27 -15.16
N LYS A 93 1.67 -15.56 -14.61
CA LYS A 93 2.82 -15.06 -15.39
C LYS A 93 3.63 -16.21 -16.01
N ARG A 94 3.80 -17.32 -15.28
CA ARG A 94 4.50 -18.51 -15.78
C ARG A 94 3.71 -19.20 -16.89
N GLU A 95 2.40 -19.33 -16.74
CA GLU A 95 1.53 -19.88 -17.78
C GLU A 95 1.54 -18.99 -19.04
N GLN A 96 1.51 -17.65 -18.87
CA GLN A 96 1.67 -16.70 -19.98
C GLN A 96 3.02 -16.86 -20.71
N GLN A 97 4.11 -17.11 -19.96
CA GLN A 97 5.43 -17.36 -20.54
C GLN A 97 5.47 -18.67 -21.33
N LEU A 98 4.90 -19.74 -20.80
CA LEU A 98 4.82 -21.03 -21.49
C LEU A 98 3.89 -20.96 -22.73
N ALA A 99 2.87 -20.11 -22.70
CA ALA A 99 2.01 -19.83 -23.85
C ALA A 99 2.80 -19.25 -25.04
N GLY A 100 3.89 -18.52 -24.76
CA GLY A 100 4.85 -18.07 -25.79
C GLY A 100 5.50 -19.22 -26.57
N ASN A 101 5.54 -20.42 -26.00
CA ASN A 101 6.00 -21.65 -26.65
C ASN A 101 4.84 -22.51 -27.20
N GLY A 102 3.62 -21.98 -27.24
CA GLY A 102 2.43 -22.70 -27.74
C GLY A 102 1.73 -23.57 -26.70
N ALA A 103 2.01 -23.42 -25.41
CA ALA A 103 1.20 -24.06 -24.37
C ALA A 103 -0.23 -23.48 -24.33
N ASN A 104 -1.21 -24.31 -23.98
CA ASN A 104 -2.58 -23.84 -23.78
C ASN A 104 -2.62 -22.84 -22.62
N PHE A 105 -3.23 -21.68 -22.85
CA PHE A 105 -3.33 -20.60 -21.87
C PHE A 105 -4.79 -20.25 -21.62
N ASN A 106 -5.30 -20.69 -20.48
CA ASN A 106 -6.63 -20.31 -19.99
C ASN A 106 -6.46 -19.14 -19.02
N SER A 107 -6.56 -17.91 -19.53
CA SER A 107 -6.38 -16.72 -18.69
C SER A 107 -7.52 -16.60 -17.66
N ASN A 108 -7.21 -16.74 -16.38
CA ASN A 108 -8.09 -16.43 -15.25
C ASN A 108 -7.83 -15.03 -14.68
N LEU A 109 -7.27 -14.12 -15.48
CA LEU A 109 -6.81 -12.82 -14.99
C LEU A 109 -7.94 -11.97 -14.39
N ASP A 110 -9.17 -12.10 -14.89
CA ASP A 110 -10.32 -11.38 -14.33
C ASP A 110 -10.65 -11.83 -12.90
N THR A 111 -10.51 -13.13 -12.60
CA THR A 111 -10.66 -13.65 -11.23
C THR A 111 -9.56 -13.12 -10.31
N ILE A 112 -8.30 -13.10 -10.80
CA ILE A 112 -7.18 -12.51 -10.05
C ILE A 112 -7.41 -11.01 -9.84
N GLN A 113 -8.00 -10.30 -10.82
CA GLN A 113 -8.38 -8.91 -10.66
C GLN A 113 -9.38 -8.74 -9.52
N GLU A 114 -10.46 -9.52 -9.47
CA GLU A 114 -11.46 -9.45 -8.40
C GLU A 114 -10.84 -9.66 -7.02
N TRP A 115 -9.91 -10.60 -6.89
CA TRP A 115 -9.16 -10.83 -5.65
C TRP A 115 -8.26 -9.63 -5.29
N CYS A 116 -7.52 -9.09 -6.25
CA CYS A 116 -6.68 -7.90 -6.06
C CYS A 116 -7.50 -6.66 -5.67
N GLU A 117 -8.65 -6.45 -6.32
CA GLU A 117 -9.58 -5.36 -6.03
C GLU A 117 -10.15 -5.45 -4.62
N SER A 118 -10.61 -6.64 -4.22
CA SER A 118 -11.14 -6.89 -2.89
C SER A 118 -10.07 -6.71 -1.82
N LEU A 119 -8.86 -7.21 -2.07
CA LEU A 119 -7.71 -7.03 -1.19
C LEU A 119 -7.33 -5.55 -1.05
N ALA A 120 -7.28 -4.81 -2.15
CA ALA A 120 -6.99 -3.37 -2.14
C ALA A 120 -8.02 -2.59 -1.32
N GLU A 121 -9.31 -2.93 -1.45
CA GLU A 121 -10.40 -2.33 -0.68
C GLU A 121 -10.25 -2.61 0.82
N LEU A 122 -9.95 -3.85 1.21
CA LEU A 122 -9.72 -4.23 2.61
C LEU A 122 -8.50 -3.52 3.21
N ILE A 123 -7.37 -3.48 2.49
CA ILE A 123 -6.15 -2.78 2.92
C ILE A 123 -6.44 -1.28 3.06
N TRP A 124 -7.13 -0.68 2.09
CA TRP A 124 -7.46 0.75 2.11
C TRP A 124 -8.38 1.11 3.28
N LEU A 125 -9.42 0.30 3.53
CA LEU A 125 -10.34 0.50 4.65
C LEU A 125 -9.60 0.42 6.00
N ASN A 126 -8.75 -0.60 6.19
CA ASN A 126 -7.92 -0.72 7.40
C ASN A 126 -7.02 0.50 7.59
N ARG A 127 -6.42 1.01 6.50
CA ARG A 127 -5.61 2.23 6.55
C ARG A 127 -6.40 3.44 7.06
N GLN A 128 -7.62 3.63 6.55
CA GLN A 128 -8.48 4.75 6.97
C GLN A 128 -8.93 4.61 8.43
N GLN A 129 -9.21 3.38 8.88
CA GLN A 129 -9.56 3.12 10.29
C GLN A 129 -8.38 3.44 11.22
N ILE A 130 -7.16 3.00 10.90
CA ILE A 130 -5.97 3.31 11.70
C ILE A 130 -5.75 4.83 11.80
N LYS A 131 -5.91 5.55 10.68
CA LYS A 131 -5.82 7.02 10.65
C LYS A 131 -6.89 7.70 11.50
N GLU A 132 -8.12 7.20 11.45
CA GLU A 132 -9.21 7.75 12.24
C GLU A 132 -8.96 7.54 13.74
N VAL A 133 -8.40 6.40 14.14
CA VAL A 133 -8.00 6.15 15.53
C VAL A 133 -6.87 7.09 15.95
N ASP A 134 -5.89 7.36 15.10
CA ASP A 134 -4.84 8.34 15.39
C ASP A 134 -5.41 9.76 15.55
N ARG A 135 -6.35 10.15 14.67
CA ARG A 135 -7.06 11.44 14.78
C ARG A 135 -7.87 11.55 16.07
N LEU A 136 -8.56 10.49 16.48
CA LEU A 136 -9.33 10.45 17.73
C LEU A 136 -8.40 10.52 18.95
N ARG A 137 -7.24 9.86 18.89
CA ARG A 137 -6.21 9.95 19.94
C ARG A 137 -5.70 11.38 20.08
N GLN A 138 -5.40 12.09 19.00
CA GLN A 138 -4.89 13.46 19.06
C GLN A 138 -5.88 14.44 19.75
N LYS A 139 -7.18 14.14 19.71
CA LYS A 139 -8.21 14.92 20.42
C LYS A 139 -8.26 14.66 21.92
N LEU A 140 -7.77 13.51 22.36
CA LEU A 140 -7.88 13.04 23.74
C LEU A 140 -6.55 12.39 24.14
N SER A 141 -5.55 13.24 24.40
CA SER A 141 -4.19 12.84 24.75
C SER A 141 -4.13 12.18 26.13
N LEU A 142 -4.60 10.94 26.21
CA LEU A 142 -4.54 10.05 27.37
C LEU A 142 -3.42 9.04 27.15
N ASP A 143 -2.20 9.50 26.93
CA ASP A 143 -1.07 8.60 26.74
C ASP A 143 -0.57 8.14 28.13
N PRO A 144 -0.64 6.84 28.44
CA PRO A 144 -0.08 6.31 29.68
C PRO A 144 1.44 6.43 29.63
N PRO A 145 2.11 6.84 30.72
CA PRO A 145 3.57 6.77 30.78
C PRO A 145 4.03 5.32 30.58
N GLY A 146 4.85 5.07 29.56
CA GLY A 146 5.51 3.78 29.32
C GLY A 146 4.87 2.83 28.30
N VAL A 147 3.73 3.18 27.68
CA VAL A 147 3.15 2.35 26.60
C VAL A 147 3.65 2.85 25.24
N ALA A 148 4.40 2.01 24.53
CA ALA A 148 4.84 2.29 23.17
C ALA A 148 3.64 2.37 22.22
N ASP A 149 3.62 3.40 21.37
CA ASP A 149 2.54 3.61 20.43
C ASP A 149 2.72 2.74 19.18
N LEU A 150 1.83 1.76 19.02
CA LEU A 150 1.84 0.81 17.90
C LEU A 150 1.23 1.38 16.62
N LEU A 151 0.43 2.45 16.71
CA LEU A 151 -0.31 3.00 15.56
C LEU A 151 0.59 3.45 14.39
N PRO A 152 1.71 4.16 14.60
CA PRO A 152 2.60 4.57 13.52
C PRO A 152 3.18 3.37 12.78
N GLN A 153 3.54 2.31 13.51
CA GLN A 153 4.05 1.07 12.92
C GLN A 153 2.95 0.37 12.10
N LEU A 154 1.74 0.22 12.66
CA LEU A 154 0.61 -0.41 11.97
C LEU A 154 0.23 0.37 10.68
N LEU A 155 0.29 1.70 10.72
CA LEU A 155 0.05 2.54 9.56
C LEU A 155 1.14 2.36 8.49
N ALA A 156 2.40 2.24 8.91
CA ALA A 156 3.52 1.94 8.01
C ALA A 156 3.35 0.56 7.37
N ASP A 157 3.02 -0.47 8.15
CA ASP A 157 2.83 -1.85 7.69
C ASP A 157 1.69 -1.93 6.65
N VAL A 158 0.53 -1.35 6.94
CA VAL A 158 -0.60 -1.31 5.97
C VAL A 158 -0.24 -0.53 4.71
N THR A 159 0.49 0.57 4.85
CA THR A 159 0.92 1.37 3.68
C THR A 159 1.93 0.60 2.84
N GLN A 160 2.79 -0.21 3.45
CA GLN A 160 3.71 -1.10 2.75
C GLN A 160 2.98 -2.22 2.01
N LEU A 161 1.95 -2.84 2.61
CA LEU A 161 1.09 -3.83 1.95
C LEU A 161 0.44 -3.24 0.70
N LEU A 162 -0.15 -2.05 0.83
CA LEU A 162 -0.74 -1.33 -0.30
C LEU A 162 0.29 -1.04 -1.39
N SER A 163 1.49 -0.59 -1.00
CA SER A 163 2.56 -0.27 -1.94
C SER A 163 2.99 -1.50 -2.72
N SER A 164 3.22 -2.62 -2.04
CA SER A 164 3.56 -3.90 -2.65
C SER A 164 2.46 -4.41 -3.59
N LEU A 165 1.18 -4.25 -3.20
CA LEU A 165 0.05 -4.65 -4.02
C LEU A 165 -0.02 -3.81 -5.31
N VAL A 166 0.10 -2.50 -5.20
CA VAL A 166 0.04 -1.57 -6.34
C VAL A 166 1.19 -1.82 -7.33
N THR A 167 2.41 -2.01 -6.83
CA THR A 167 3.57 -2.26 -7.70
C THR A 167 3.51 -3.63 -8.37
N SER A 168 3.06 -4.67 -7.67
CA SER A 168 3.03 -6.05 -8.18
C SER A 168 1.89 -6.31 -9.17
N THR A 169 0.80 -5.53 -9.08
CA THR A 169 -0.41 -5.67 -9.93
C THR A 169 -0.39 -4.82 -11.20
N PHE A 170 0.70 -4.10 -11.44
CA PHE A 170 0.98 -3.48 -12.74
C PHE A 170 1.64 -4.50 -13.66
N ILE A 171 0.86 -5.10 -14.56
CA ILE A 171 1.29 -6.26 -15.33
C ILE A 171 1.04 -6.11 -16.83
N ILE A 172 1.75 -6.92 -17.62
CA ILE A 172 1.57 -6.99 -19.07
C ILE A 172 0.56 -8.10 -19.37
N GLU A 173 -0.64 -7.72 -19.78
CA GLU A 173 -1.72 -8.64 -20.15
C GLU A 173 -1.45 -9.29 -21.51
N LYS A 174 -1.03 -8.48 -22.49
CA LYS A 174 -0.62 -8.96 -23.81
C LYS A 174 0.85 -8.61 -24.04
N GLN A 175 1.69 -9.64 -24.00
CA GLN A 175 3.14 -9.49 -24.23
C GLN A 175 3.43 -8.96 -25.65
N PRO A 176 4.50 -8.16 -25.82
CA PRO A 176 5.02 -7.88 -27.15
C PRO A 176 5.53 -9.18 -27.82
N PRO A 177 5.65 -9.20 -29.15
CA PRO A 177 6.34 -10.29 -29.84
C PRO A 177 7.75 -10.49 -29.27
N GLN A 178 8.12 -11.73 -28.93
CA GLN A 178 9.45 -12.02 -28.36
C GLN A 178 10.55 -12.04 -29.42
N VAL A 179 10.21 -12.18 -30.69
CA VAL A 179 11.11 -11.93 -31.82
C VAL A 179 10.62 -10.68 -32.54
N MET A 180 11.40 -9.61 -32.48
CA MET A 180 11.02 -8.31 -33.02
C MET A 180 11.92 -7.91 -34.18
N LYS A 181 11.32 -7.63 -35.34
CA LYS A 181 12.04 -7.05 -36.47
C LYS A 181 12.05 -5.53 -36.40
N THR A 182 13.20 -4.91 -36.64
CA THR A 182 13.29 -3.44 -36.75
C THR A 182 12.36 -2.89 -37.82
N ASN A 183 11.88 -1.66 -37.63
CA ASN A 183 10.91 -0.99 -38.50
C ASN A 183 9.58 -1.75 -38.69
N THR A 184 9.27 -2.72 -37.84
CA THR A 184 7.99 -3.44 -37.85
C THR A 184 7.11 -2.96 -36.69
N ARG A 185 5.81 -2.82 -36.96
CA ARG A 185 4.85 -2.44 -35.93
C ARG A 185 4.58 -3.62 -35.00
N PHE A 186 4.42 -3.35 -33.72
CA PHE A 186 4.09 -4.35 -32.72
C PHE A 186 3.10 -3.80 -31.69
N THR A 187 2.48 -4.71 -30.95
CA THR A 187 1.45 -4.38 -29.96
C THR A 187 1.79 -4.96 -28.60
N ALA A 188 1.39 -4.27 -27.54
CA ALA A 188 1.39 -4.79 -26.17
C ALA A 188 0.26 -4.15 -25.38
N THR A 189 -0.27 -4.85 -24.38
CA THR A 189 -1.30 -4.33 -23.48
C THR A 189 -0.82 -4.46 -22.04
N VAL A 190 -0.92 -3.37 -21.29
CA VAL A 190 -0.60 -3.32 -19.86
C VAL A 190 -1.87 -3.02 -19.08
N ARG A 191 -2.05 -3.67 -17.94
CA ARG A 191 -3.22 -3.56 -17.08
C ARG A 191 -2.78 -3.33 -15.63
N LEU A 192 -3.52 -2.49 -14.92
CA LEU A 192 -3.39 -2.29 -13.48
C LEU A 192 -4.60 -2.94 -12.80
N LEU A 193 -4.41 -4.08 -12.13
CA LEU A 193 -5.53 -4.87 -11.58
C LEU A 193 -6.28 -4.13 -10.46
N VAL A 194 -5.59 -3.28 -9.68
CA VAL A 194 -6.20 -2.50 -8.60
C VAL A 194 -6.76 -1.14 -9.03
N GLY A 195 -6.62 -0.79 -10.32
CA GLY A 195 -6.89 0.56 -10.82
C GLY A 195 -8.36 0.98 -10.75
N GLY A 196 -9.29 0.03 -10.84
CA GLY A 196 -10.73 0.28 -10.74
C GLY A 196 -11.14 0.79 -9.35
N LYS A 197 -10.74 0.06 -8.29
CA LYS A 197 -11.12 0.35 -6.90
C LYS A 197 -10.34 1.49 -6.24
N LEU A 198 -9.08 1.69 -6.61
CA LEU A 198 -8.26 2.78 -6.06
C LEU A 198 -8.55 4.15 -6.71
N ASN A 199 -9.59 4.25 -7.54
CA ASN A 199 -10.00 5.47 -8.25
C ASN A 199 -8.89 6.11 -9.10
N VAL A 200 -7.90 5.32 -9.54
CA VAL A 200 -6.79 5.79 -10.37
C VAL A 200 -7.28 6.30 -11.72
N HIS A 201 -8.44 5.81 -12.18
CA HIS A 201 -9.10 6.26 -13.41
C HIS A 201 -9.55 7.73 -13.41
N MET A 202 -9.65 8.39 -12.24
CA MET A 202 -10.02 9.81 -12.14
C MET A 202 -8.96 10.75 -12.71
N THR A 203 -7.69 10.33 -12.67
CA THR A 203 -6.56 10.99 -13.34
C THR A 203 -5.75 9.94 -14.07
N PRO A 204 -6.18 9.53 -15.27
CA PRO A 204 -5.62 8.37 -15.95
C PRO A 204 -4.12 8.59 -16.23
N PRO A 205 -3.24 7.72 -15.69
CA PRO A 205 -1.81 7.93 -15.82
C PRO A 205 -1.30 7.59 -17.22
N GLN A 206 -0.20 8.25 -17.59
CA GLN A 206 0.53 7.92 -18.80
C GLN A 206 1.54 6.82 -18.54
N VAL A 207 1.53 5.81 -19.40
CA VAL A 207 2.52 4.74 -19.44
C VAL A 207 3.53 5.05 -20.53
N LYS A 208 4.81 5.03 -20.17
CA LYS A 208 5.94 5.15 -21.10
C LYS A 208 6.62 3.80 -21.26
N VAL A 209 6.93 3.45 -22.50
CA VAL A 209 7.62 2.22 -22.89
C VAL A 209 9.03 2.56 -23.35
N THR A 210 10.02 1.85 -22.83
CA THR A 210 11.41 1.93 -23.28
C THR A 210 11.96 0.52 -23.49
N ILE A 211 12.99 0.38 -24.32
CA ILE A 211 13.72 -0.89 -24.47
C ILE A 211 15.03 -0.80 -23.70
N ILE A 212 15.31 -1.84 -22.90
CA ILE A 212 16.51 -1.95 -22.08
C ILE A 212 17.20 -3.28 -22.34
N SER A 213 18.52 -3.33 -22.16
CA SER A 213 19.31 -4.55 -22.25
C SER A 213 19.20 -5.37 -20.97
N GLU A 214 19.68 -6.61 -21.02
CA GLU A 214 19.83 -7.46 -19.84
C GLU A 214 20.66 -6.81 -18.72
N SER A 215 21.79 -6.20 -19.05
CA SER A 215 22.63 -5.52 -18.05
C SER A 215 21.89 -4.36 -17.37
N GLN A 216 21.12 -3.59 -18.14
CA GLN A 216 20.30 -2.49 -17.62
C GLN A 216 19.15 -2.98 -16.74
N ALA A 217 18.50 -4.08 -17.11
CA ALA A 217 17.45 -4.70 -16.29
C ALA A 217 18.00 -5.22 -14.95
N ASN A 218 19.19 -5.83 -14.97
CA ASN A 218 19.87 -6.30 -13.77
C ASN A 218 20.26 -5.17 -12.82
N VAL A 219 20.68 -4.03 -13.36
CA VAL A 219 20.95 -2.81 -12.57
C VAL A 219 19.65 -2.22 -12.02
N LEU A 220 18.57 -2.20 -12.81
CA LEU A 220 17.27 -1.68 -12.40
C LEU A 220 16.69 -2.44 -11.20
N LEU A 221 16.85 -3.77 -11.15
CA LEU A 221 16.45 -4.57 -9.98
C LEU A 221 17.30 -4.33 -8.74
N LYS A 222 18.58 -3.98 -8.89
CA LYS A 222 19.50 -3.76 -7.77
C LYS A 222 19.46 -2.33 -7.23
N ASN A 223 19.05 -1.36 -8.04
CA ASN A 223 19.10 0.05 -7.68
C ASN A 223 17.98 0.86 -8.36
N ASP A 224 16.90 1.10 -7.61
CA ASP A 224 15.68 1.80 -8.06
C ASP A 224 15.92 3.25 -8.56
N LYS A 225 17.05 3.86 -8.14
CA LYS A 225 17.38 5.26 -8.44
C LYS A 225 17.95 5.50 -9.85
N LEU A 226 18.38 4.45 -10.56
CA LEU A 226 19.05 4.57 -11.87
C LEU A 226 18.10 4.62 -13.07
N ALA A 227 16.80 4.36 -12.87
CA ALA A 227 15.77 4.62 -13.90
C ALA A 227 15.74 6.09 -14.38
N LYS A 228 16.38 7.01 -13.64
CA LYS A 228 16.52 8.43 -13.98
C LYS A 228 17.63 8.75 -14.97
N ASN A 229 18.59 7.85 -15.24
CA ASN A 229 19.72 8.14 -16.13
C ASN A 229 19.41 7.99 -17.63
N GLY A 230 18.18 7.63 -18.01
CA GLY A 230 17.68 7.85 -19.37
C GLY A 230 18.36 7.06 -20.51
N GLU A 231 19.37 6.24 -20.23
CA GLU A 231 20.00 5.39 -21.24
C GLU A 231 19.08 4.22 -21.60
N CYS A 232 18.26 4.39 -22.62
CA CYS A 232 17.58 3.27 -23.27
C CYS A 232 18.51 2.60 -24.29
N SER A 233 18.34 1.28 -24.44
CA SER A 233 19.04 0.49 -25.43
C SER A 233 18.49 0.69 -26.85
N GLY A 234 17.48 1.52 -27.06
CA GLY A 234 16.89 1.73 -28.37
C GLY A 234 15.78 2.77 -28.42
N GLU A 235 15.37 3.12 -29.64
CA GLU A 235 14.36 4.13 -29.95
C GLU A 235 13.06 3.44 -30.39
N ILE A 236 11.99 3.61 -29.60
CA ILE A 236 10.64 3.13 -29.91
C ILE A 236 9.77 4.33 -30.25
N LEU A 237 9.10 4.31 -31.40
CA LEU A 237 8.07 5.28 -31.76
C LEU A 237 6.71 4.89 -31.17
N ASN A 238 5.87 5.89 -30.89
CA ASN A 238 4.54 5.72 -30.29
C ASN A 238 4.59 4.97 -28.95
N ASN A 239 5.60 5.28 -28.14
CA ASN A 239 5.94 4.57 -26.91
C ASN A 239 5.24 5.14 -25.66
N THR A 240 4.33 6.09 -25.81
CA THR A 240 3.52 6.64 -24.71
C THR A 240 2.05 6.38 -24.97
N GLY A 241 1.32 6.03 -23.91
CA GLY A 241 -0.11 5.77 -23.97
C GLY A 241 -0.77 6.11 -22.64
N THR A 242 -1.98 6.65 -22.69
CA THR A 242 -2.77 6.95 -21.48
C THR A 242 -3.59 5.71 -21.11
N MET A 243 -3.65 5.36 -19.84
CA MET A 243 -4.53 4.29 -19.38
C MET A 243 -6.00 4.66 -19.54
N GLU A 244 -6.81 3.72 -20.00
CA GLU A 244 -8.24 3.87 -20.21
C GLU A 244 -9.00 2.92 -19.28
N TYR A 245 -10.05 3.44 -18.64
CA TYR A 245 -10.92 2.66 -17.78
C TYR A 245 -12.16 2.21 -18.55
N GLN A 246 -12.33 0.90 -18.68
CA GLN A 246 -13.50 0.29 -19.31
C GLN A 246 -14.55 -0.02 -18.24
N GLN A 247 -15.67 0.71 -18.26
CA GLN A 247 -16.71 0.57 -17.22
C GLN A 247 -17.39 -0.81 -17.21
N ALA A 248 -17.56 -1.43 -18.39
CA ALA A 248 -18.23 -2.73 -18.51
C ALA A 248 -17.43 -3.87 -17.84
N THR A 249 -16.11 -3.84 -17.98
CA THR A 249 -15.20 -4.88 -17.48
C THR A 249 -14.45 -4.46 -16.21
N ARG A 250 -14.58 -3.18 -15.79
CA ARG A 250 -13.84 -2.55 -14.69
C ARG A 250 -12.32 -2.59 -14.86
N GLN A 251 -11.85 -2.64 -16.11
CA GLN A 251 -10.43 -2.79 -16.41
C GLN A 251 -9.78 -1.42 -16.61
N LEU A 252 -8.67 -1.16 -15.91
CA LEU A 252 -7.78 -0.04 -16.21
C LEU A 252 -6.58 -0.58 -16.99
N SER A 253 -6.56 -0.30 -18.31
CA SER A 253 -5.52 -0.82 -19.20
C SER A 253 -5.09 0.20 -20.23
N VAL A 254 -3.92 -0.02 -20.83
CA VAL A 254 -3.46 0.73 -22.01
C VAL A 254 -3.07 -0.27 -23.09
N SER A 255 -3.61 -0.08 -24.28
CA SER A 255 -3.31 -0.92 -25.44
C SER A 255 -2.49 -0.16 -26.46
N PHE A 256 -1.22 -0.52 -26.57
CA PHE A 256 -0.31 0.01 -27.57
C PHE A 256 -0.49 -0.77 -28.87
N ARG A 257 -1.01 -0.12 -29.90
CA ARG A 257 -1.33 -0.78 -31.19
C ARG A 257 -0.33 -0.52 -32.31
N ASN A 258 0.46 0.55 -32.19
CA ASN A 258 1.30 1.06 -33.28
C ASN A 258 2.74 1.36 -32.83
N MET A 259 3.25 0.66 -31.82
CA MET A 259 4.66 0.82 -31.43
C MET A 259 5.58 0.32 -32.54
N GLN A 260 6.73 0.96 -32.72
CA GLN A 260 7.70 0.56 -33.73
C GLN A 260 9.12 0.77 -33.23
N LEU A 261 9.96 -0.27 -33.30
CA LEU A 261 11.37 -0.19 -32.92
C LEU A 261 12.18 0.33 -34.11
N LYS A 262 12.71 1.56 -34.01
CA LYS A 262 13.47 2.21 -35.07
C LYS A 262 14.95 1.89 -35.03
N LYS A 263 15.55 1.96 -33.84
CA LYS A 263 16.98 1.77 -33.63
C LYS A 263 17.20 0.97 -32.36
N ILE A 264 18.25 0.15 -32.37
CA ILE A 264 18.73 -0.59 -31.21
C ILE A 264 20.24 -0.37 -31.10
N LYS A 265 20.70 -0.01 -29.91
CA LYS A 265 22.09 0.04 -29.50
C LYS A 265 22.46 -1.35 -28.99
N ARG A 266 23.55 -1.90 -29.49
CA ARG A 266 24.09 -3.19 -29.10
C ARG A 266 25.46 -2.99 -28.48
N ALA A 267 25.80 -3.80 -27.48
CA ALA A 267 27.16 -3.78 -26.95
C ALA A 267 28.14 -4.30 -28.03
N GLU A 268 29.32 -3.69 -28.13
CA GLU A 268 30.40 -4.26 -28.94
C GLU A 268 30.86 -5.57 -28.31
N LYS A 269 30.52 -6.71 -28.91
CA LYS A 269 30.90 -8.03 -28.40
C LYS A 269 32.30 -8.42 -28.88
N LYS A 270 33.13 -8.94 -27.97
CA LYS A 270 34.41 -9.62 -28.26
C LYS A 270 34.20 -11.14 -28.12
N GLY A 271 34.25 -11.91 -29.21
CA GLY A 271 34.22 -13.39 -29.16
C GLY A 271 33.22 -14.07 -30.12
N THR A 272 32.82 -15.30 -29.80
CA THR A 272 31.95 -16.21 -30.58
C THR A 272 30.45 -16.04 -30.33
N GLU A 273 30.03 -15.06 -29.54
CA GLU A 273 28.62 -14.85 -29.20
C GLU A 273 27.82 -14.32 -30.39
N SER A 274 26.66 -14.92 -30.64
CA SER A 274 25.79 -14.47 -31.73
C SER A 274 25.05 -13.20 -31.32
N VAL A 275 24.81 -12.34 -32.30
CA VAL A 275 23.91 -11.18 -32.17
C VAL A 275 22.48 -11.63 -31.79
N MET A 276 22.13 -12.87 -32.10
CA MET A 276 20.80 -13.46 -31.83
C MET A 276 20.65 -13.99 -30.40
N ASP A 277 21.74 -13.99 -29.62
CA ASP A 277 21.74 -14.35 -28.21
C ASP A 277 21.52 -13.13 -27.30
N GLU A 278 21.58 -11.91 -27.86
CA GLU A 278 21.37 -10.68 -27.11
C GLU A 278 19.88 -10.47 -26.83
N LYS A 279 19.53 -10.51 -25.54
CA LYS A 279 18.16 -10.33 -25.04
C LYS A 279 17.94 -8.90 -24.55
N PHE A 280 16.78 -8.37 -24.90
CA PHE A 280 16.27 -7.09 -24.43
C PHE A 280 14.93 -7.30 -23.71
N SER A 281 14.48 -6.29 -22.98
CA SER A 281 13.11 -6.23 -22.46
C SER A 281 12.52 -4.87 -22.70
N LEU A 282 11.20 -4.84 -22.93
CA LEU A 282 10.44 -3.61 -22.83
C LEU A 282 10.15 -3.31 -21.37
N LEU A 283 10.46 -2.09 -20.95
CA LEU A 283 10.20 -1.54 -19.65
C LEU A 283 8.99 -0.60 -19.78
N PHE A 284 7.89 -0.97 -19.13
CA PHE A 284 6.69 -0.14 -19.02
C PHE A 284 6.75 0.57 -17.68
N GLN A 285 6.61 1.90 -17.68
CA GLN A 285 6.67 2.71 -16.46
C GLN A 285 5.48 3.66 -16.41
N SER A 286 4.94 3.84 -15.22
CA SER A 286 3.82 4.74 -14.96
C SER A 286 3.96 5.38 -13.59
N GLN A 287 3.36 6.56 -13.42
CA GLN A 287 3.27 7.21 -12.12
C GLN A 287 1.86 7.76 -11.92
N PHE A 288 1.31 7.58 -10.72
CA PHE A 288 0.00 8.09 -10.35
C PHE A 288 -0.10 8.31 -8.84
N SER A 289 -1.10 9.08 -8.43
CA SER A 289 -1.44 9.27 -7.03
C SER A 289 -2.73 8.55 -6.64
N VAL A 290 -2.81 8.13 -5.39
CA VAL A 290 -3.98 7.46 -4.79
C VAL A 290 -4.38 8.22 -3.51
N GLY A 291 -5.68 8.24 -3.21
CA GLY A 291 -6.20 8.85 -1.99
C GLY A 291 -6.19 10.38 -2.00
N GLY A 292 -6.51 11.01 -3.14
CA GLY A 292 -6.54 12.47 -3.24
C GLY A 292 -5.16 13.13 -3.24
N GLY A 293 -4.12 12.42 -3.69
CA GLY A 293 -2.75 12.93 -3.74
C GLY A 293 -1.87 12.51 -2.56
N GLU A 294 -2.41 11.74 -1.60
CA GLU A 294 -1.68 11.37 -0.39
C GLU A 294 -0.52 10.41 -0.65
N LEU A 295 -0.74 9.43 -1.52
CA LEU A 295 0.28 8.43 -1.88
C LEU A 295 0.62 8.59 -3.35
N MET A 296 1.91 8.71 -3.66
CA MET A 296 2.41 8.71 -5.03
C MET A 296 3.11 7.38 -5.29
N PHE A 297 2.66 6.68 -6.32
CA PHE A 297 3.22 5.42 -6.76
C PHE A 297 3.95 5.59 -8.08
N GLN A 298 5.16 5.03 -8.14
CA GLN A 298 5.88 4.79 -9.37
C GLN A 298 5.88 3.29 -9.58
N VAL A 299 5.25 2.84 -10.66
CA VAL A 299 5.13 1.42 -10.99
C VAL A 299 5.84 1.15 -12.29
N TRP A 300 6.43 -0.04 -12.38
CA TRP A 300 7.06 -0.49 -13.61
C TRP A 300 6.97 -2.01 -13.74
N THR A 301 7.00 -2.49 -14.97
CA THR A 301 7.04 -3.93 -15.27
C THR A 301 7.89 -4.18 -16.51
N LEU A 302 8.54 -5.33 -16.54
CA LEU A 302 9.35 -5.81 -17.66
C LEU A 302 8.55 -6.82 -18.49
N SER A 303 8.71 -6.76 -19.81
CA SER A 303 8.23 -7.83 -20.70
C SER A 303 9.03 -9.10 -20.51
N LEU A 304 8.51 -10.19 -21.07
CA LEU A 304 9.35 -11.36 -21.32
C LEU A 304 10.53 -10.96 -22.22
N PRO A 305 11.64 -11.74 -22.19
CA PRO A 305 12.79 -11.46 -23.03
C PRO A 305 12.44 -11.42 -24.51
N VAL A 306 12.99 -10.41 -25.17
CA VAL A 306 12.82 -10.11 -26.59
C VAL A 306 14.17 -10.16 -27.29
N VAL A 307 14.23 -10.82 -28.44
CA VAL A 307 15.37 -10.79 -29.37
C VAL A 307 15.02 -9.89 -30.55
N VAL A 308 15.92 -8.94 -30.85
CA VAL A 308 15.72 -7.99 -31.95
C VAL A 308 16.49 -8.45 -33.19
N ILE A 309 15.80 -8.63 -34.31
CA ILE A 309 16.35 -9.04 -35.60
C ILE A 309 16.28 -7.91 -36.63
N VAL A 310 17.18 -7.96 -37.61
CA VAL A 310 17.16 -7.04 -38.77
C VAL A 310 16.66 -7.73 -40.04
N HIS A 311 16.90 -9.04 -40.16
CA HIS A 311 16.54 -9.82 -41.34
C HIS A 311 15.84 -11.14 -40.93
N GLY A 312 14.90 -11.61 -41.76
CA GLY A 312 14.05 -12.75 -41.42
C GLY A 312 14.79 -14.09 -41.32
N ASN A 313 15.95 -14.21 -41.95
CA ASN A 313 16.82 -15.41 -41.80
C ASN A 313 17.35 -15.60 -40.37
N GLN A 314 17.31 -14.58 -39.51
CA GLN A 314 17.70 -14.65 -38.11
C GLN A 314 16.58 -15.19 -37.20
N GLU A 315 15.34 -15.20 -37.70
CA GLU A 315 14.16 -15.57 -36.92
C GLU A 315 14.24 -16.99 -36.32
N PRO A 316 14.69 -18.04 -37.03
CA PRO A 316 14.79 -19.38 -36.43
C PRO A 316 15.74 -19.44 -35.22
N HIS A 317 16.88 -18.75 -35.30
CA HIS A 317 17.84 -18.70 -34.20
C HIS A 317 17.33 -17.84 -33.03
N ALA A 318 16.69 -16.70 -33.32
CA ALA A 318 16.07 -15.87 -32.30
C ALA A 318 14.97 -16.64 -31.53
N TRP A 319 14.15 -17.42 -32.25
CA TRP A 319 13.15 -18.28 -31.63
C TRP A 319 13.77 -19.37 -30.77
N ALA A 320 14.89 -19.98 -31.18
CA ALA A 320 15.58 -20.96 -30.34
C ALA A 320 15.99 -20.37 -28.98
N THR A 321 16.55 -19.15 -28.97
CA THR A 321 16.90 -18.40 -27.74
C THR A 321 15.68 -18.11 -26.88
N VAL A 322 14.59 -17.62 -27.49
CA VAL A 322 13.33 -17.30 -26.81
C VAL A 322 12.68 -18.54 -26.21
N THR A 323 12.60 -19.62 -26.99
CA THR A 323 11.98 -20.89 -26.58
C THR A 323 12.72 -21.50 -25.39
N TRP A 324 14.06 -21.45 -25.40
CA TRP A 324 14.87 -21.90 -24.28
C TRP A 324 14.61 -21.07 -23.01
N ASP A 325 14.52 -19.75 -23.14
CA ASP A 325 14.24 -18.87 -22.01
C ASP A 325 12.84 -19.08 -21.42
N ASN A 326 11.83 -19.17 -22.28
CA ASN A 326 10.46 -19.44 -21.86
C ASN A 326 10.33 -20.80 -21.15
N ALA A 327 11.05 -21.81 -21.62
CA ALA A 327 10.96 -23.16 -21.09
C ALA A 327 11.68 -23.32 -19.74
N PHE A 328 12.88 -22.76 -19.61
CA PHE A 328 13.82 -23.14 -18.54
C PHE A 328 14.17 -22.02 -17.56
N SER A 329 13.49 -20.89 -17.61
CA SER A 329 13.63 -19.87 -16.58
C SER A 329 13.03 -20.30 -15.25
N ASP A 330 13.80 -20.19 -14.17
CA ASP A 330 13.30 -20.35 -12.79
C ASP A 330 12.46 -19.13 -12.35
N ALA A 331 11.51 -19.36 -11.45
CA ALA A 331 10.72 -18.29 -10.83
C ALA A 331 11.61 -17.43 -9.91
N GLY A 332 11.51 -16.10 -10.02
CA GLY A 332 12.31 -15.17 -9.20
C GLY A 332 13.80 -15.04 -9.57
N ARG A 333 14.21 -15.58 -10.72
CA ARG A 333 15.60 -15.48 -11.21
C ARG A 333 16.05 -14.03 -11.41
N ILE A 334 17.38 -13.86 -11.44
CA ILE A 334 18.00 -12.69 -12.08
C ILE A 334 17.51 -12.64 -13.54
N PRO A 335 17.05 -11.48 -14.05
CA PRO A 335 16.57 -11.33 -15.42
C PRO A 335 17.47 -12.03 -16.42
N PHE A 336 16.85 -12.74 -17.36
CA PHE A 336 17.51 -13.39 -18.51
C PHE A 336 18.44 -14.56 -18.20
N SER A 337 18.66 -14.89 -16.92
CA SER A 337 19.44 -16.07 -16.51
C SER A 337 18.72 -17.37 -16.89
N VAL A 338 19.37 -18.20 -17.70
CA VAL A 338 18.85 -19.51 -18.13
C VAL A 338 19.91 -20.58 -17.89
N PRO A 339 19.52 -21.83 -17.60
CA PRO A 339 20.48 -22.90 -17.41
C PRO A 339 21.16 -23.27 -18.73
N ASP A 340 22.47 -23.50 -18.68
CA ASP A 340 23.28 -23.95 -19.82
C ASP A 340 22.95 -25.40 -20.24
N LYS A 341 22.42 -26.19 -19.30
CA LYS A 341 22.11 -27.62 -19.50
C LYS A 341 20.80 -27.97 -18.83
N VAL A 342 19.98 -28.74 -19.53
CA VAL A 342 18.69 -29.23 -19.03
C VAL A 342 18.60 -30.74 -19.19
N SER A 343 17.93 -31.41 -18.26
CA SER A 343 17.73 -32.86 -18.33
C SER A 343 16.78 -33.24 -19.45
N LYS A 344 17.16 -34.22 -20.28
CA LYS A 344 16.32 -34.79 -21.34
C LYS A 344 15.04 -35.47 -20.81
N LYS A 345 14.98 -35.76 -19.51
CA LYS A 345 13.78 -36.34 -18.86
C LYS A 345 12.75 -35.29 -18.43
N ASN A 346 13.06 -34.00 -18.52
CA ASN A 346 12.13 -32.96 -18.11
C ASN A 346 10.90 -32.94 -19.02
N ARG A 347 9.71 -32.67 -18.46
CA ARG A 347 8.46 -32.71 -19.25
C ARG A 347 8.45 -31.64 -20.33
N ASP A 348 9.08 -30.50 -20.04
CA ASP A 348 9.20 -29.36 -20.96
C ASP A 348 10.26 -29.62 -22.04
N THR A 349 11.33 -30.38 -21.75
CA THR A 349 12.30 -30.77 -22.79
C THR A 349 11.71 -31.75 -23.81
N ARG A 350 10.83 -32.68 -23.39
CA ARG A 350 10.19 -33.66 -24.29
C ARG A 350 9.13 -33.09 -25.24
N LYS A 351 8.64 -31.88 -24.97
CA LYS A 351 7.69 -31.19 -25.86
C LYS A 351 8.38 -30.27 -26.87
N LEU A 352 9.64 -29.90 -26.59
CA LEU A 352 10.42 -28.95 -27.39
C LEU A 352 11.41 -29.64 -28.34
N PHE A 353 11.82 -30.87 -28.00
CA PHE A 353 12.68 -31.76 -28.78
C PHE A 353 11.97 -33.10 -28.96
#